data_AF-A0A916MX27-F1
#
_entry.id   AF-A0A916MX27-F1
#
_cell.length_a   1.000
_cell.length_b   1.000
_cell.length_c   1.000
_cell.angle_alpha   90.00
_cell.angle_beta   90.00
_cell.angle_gamma   90.00
#
_symmetry.space_group_name_H-M   'P 1'
#
loop_
_entity.id
_entity.type
_entity.pdbx_description
1 polymer ?
#
loop_
_entity_poly.entity_id
_entity_poly.type
_entity_poly.pdbx_seq_one_letter_code
_entity_poly.pdbx_strand_id
1 'polypeptide(L)'
;MHLAESSTPAAIPGAAIGEALPHELQEGFRLDGTTEIGAILSDLAWLGSAVRVRNQFGHELSTRVLQADLKEHRLVLDRSMSAEDESELADSRENLFLASIRGAPVAFQSGAPRKVKFKGRLAFEVPFPACLYYVQRRRHFRAPVPPDAGFLCLIQNGNLNRLQLDIVDVSLSGVRLRGRIGAGLRFGDGAKVRGAVMDFGPYGKLSVDIRIMASRAIDEAEAGSVYYGCAFLDLPVKAENLLQRLVTSLELSHRRRGM
;
A
#
# COMPACT_ATOMS: atom_id res chain seq x y z
N MET A 1 -15.71 4.61 -32.21
CA MET A 1 -14.66 3.57 -32.26
C MET A 1 -13.34 4.26 -31.95
N HIS A 2 -12.97 4.35 -30.68
CA HIS A 2 -11.69 4.92 -30.24
C HIS A 2 -10.91 3.75 -29.65
N LEU A 3 -9.83 3.39 -30.34
CA LEU A 3 -8.89 2.36 -29.91
C LEU A 3 -8.20 2.88 -28.66
N ALA A 4 -8.39 2.18 -27.55
CA ALA A 4 -7.59 2.38 -26.35
C ALA A 4 -6.16 1.96 -26.67
N GLU A 5 -5.22 2.90 -26.61
CA GLU A 5 -3.79 2.58 -26.63
C GLU A 5 -3.50 1.70 -25.42
N SER A 6 -3.20 0.43 -25.69
CA SER A 6 -2.71 -0.53 -24.72
C SER A 6 -1.32 -0.09 -24.24
N SER A 7 -1.28 0.64 -23.13
CA SER A 7 -0.05 0.97 -22.41
C SER A 7 0.62 -0.34 -21.98
N THR A 8 1.74 -0.68 -22.61
CA THR A 8 2.57 -1.83 -22.23
C THR A 8 3.05 -1.62 -20.79
N PRO A 9 2.83 -2.57 -19.85
CA PRO A 9 3.27 -2.39 -18.48
C PRO A 9 4.79 -2.23 -18.42
N ALA A 10 5.27 -1.30 -17.61
CA ALA A 10 6.69 -1.13 -17.35
C ALA A 10 7.24 -2.43 -16.70
N ALA A 11 7.91 -3.25 -17.49
CA ALA A 11 8.74 -4.34 -17.00
C ALA A 11 10.00 -3.74 -16.36
N ILE A 12 10.53 -4.39 -15.32
CA ILE A 12 11.87 -4.06 -14.84
C ILE A 12 12.85 -4.38 -15.98
N PRO A 13 13.61 -3.40 -16.51
CA PRO A 13 14.56 -3.66 -17.59
C PRO A 13 15.58 -4.72 -17.14
N GLY A 14 15.59 -5.88 -17.80
CA GLY A 14 16.46 -7.01 -17.46
C GLY A 14 15.80 -8.15 -16.67
N ALA A 15 14.49 -8.11 -16.42
CA ALA A 15 13.79 -9.18 -15.71
C ALA A 15 13.70 -10.48 -16.54
N ALA A 16 14.33 -11.58 -16.10
CA ALA A 16 13.96 -12.91 -16.63
C ALA A 16 12.55 -13.33 -16.17
N ILE A 17 12.04 -12.70 -15.11
CA ILE A 17 10.67 -12.84 -14.62
C ILE A 17 9.78 -11.87 -15.40
N GLY A 18 9.20 -12.34 -16.50
CA GLY A 18 8.42 -11.55 -17.48
C GLY A 18 7.07 -10.99 -16.98
N GLU A 19 7.00 -10.49 -15.76
CA GLU A 19 5.77 -9.95 -15.19
C GLU A 19 5.85 -8.45 -14.90
N ALA A 20 4.69 -7.81 -15.02
CA ALA A 20 4.51 -6.40 -14.78
C ALA A 20 4.72 -6.05 -13.30
N LEU A 21 5.42 -4.94 -13.04
CA LEU A 21 5.39 -4.31 -11.71
C LEU A 21 3.93 -4.07 -11.28
N PRO A 22 3.64 -4.10 -9.96
CA PRO A 22 2.36 -3.61 -9.46
C PRO A 22 2.01 -2.27 -10.12
N HIS A 23 0.76 -2.08 -10.54
CA HIS A 23 0.33 -0.89 -11.29
C HIS A 23 0.75 0.43 -10.59
N GLU A 24 0.79 0.44 -9.26
CA GLU A 24 1.22 1.55 -8.41
C GLU A 24 2.70 1.96 -8.59
N LEU A 25 3.52 1.08 -9.14
CA LEU A 25 4.95 1.29 -9.42
C LEU A 25 5.25 1.53 -10.91
N GLN A 26 4.27 1.30 -11.80
CA GLN A 26 4.44 1.46 -13.25
C GLN A 26 4.66 2.92 -13.68
N GLU A 27 4.13 3.89 -12.93
CA GLU A 27 4.34 5.33 -13.20
C GLU A 27 5.63 5.90 -12.56
N GLY A 28 6.52 5.03 -12.07
CA GLY A 28 7.96 5.30 -11.95
C GLY A 28 8.43 6.22 -10.81
N PHE A 29 9.08 5.65 -9.80
CA PHE A 29 10.30 6.21 -9.19
C PHE A 29 11.29 5.06 -9.04
N ARG A 30 12.20 4.95 -10.01
CA ARG A 30 13.30 4.01 -10.00
C ARG A 30 14.49 4.68 -9.31
N LEU A 31 15.05 4.00 -8.32
CA LEU A 31 16.24 4.38 -7.59
C LEU A 31 17.38 3.48 -8.05
N ASP A 32 18.47 4.09 -8.51
CA ASP A 32 19.68 3.39 -8.96
C ASP A 32 20.88 3.68 -8.05
N GLY A 33 20.79 4.70 -7.17
CA GLY A 33 21.86 5.07 -6.26
C GLY A 33 21.98 4.11 -5.09
N THR A 34 23.15 3.52 -4.87
CA THR A 34 23.40 2.55 -3.78
C THR A 34 23.05 3.09 -2.39
N THR A 35 23.29 4.37 -2.14
CA THR A 35 22.92 5.03 -0.86
C THR A 35 21.41 5.12 -0.68
N GLU A 36 20.66 5.49 -1.72
CA GLU A 36 19.20 5.60 -1.68
C GLU A 36 18.56 4.21 -1.54
N ILE A 37 19.05 3.24 -2.31
CA ILE A 37 18.65 1.83 -2.20
C ILE A 37 18.90 1.33 -0.78
N GLY A 38 20.10 1.58 -0.25
CA GLY A 38 20.48 1.19 1.11
C GLY A 38 19.55 1.79 2.18
N ALA A 39 19.16 3.05 2.04
CA ALA A 39 18.22 3.71 2.95
C ALA A 39 16.84 3.01 2.94
N ILE A 40 16.27 2.73 1.76
CA ILE A 40 14.98 2.05 1.64
C ILE A 40 15.03 0.62 2.20
N LEU A 41 16.09 -0.13 1.92
CA LEU A 41 16.27 -1.48 2.45
C LEU A 41 16.45 -1.48 3.98
N SER A 42 17.11 -0.45 4.51
CA SER A 42 17.28 -0.26 5.95
C SER A 42 15.95 0.06 6.64
N ASP A 43 15.10 0.88 6.01
CA ASP A 43 13.74 1.16 6.49
C ASP A 43 12.87 -0.10 6.53
N LEU A 44 12.96 -0.98 5.51
CA LEU A 44 12.28 -2.28 5.52
C LEU A 44 12.73 -3.15 6.71
N ALA A 45 14.04 -3.19 6.98
CA ALA A 45 14.60 -3.93 8.10
C ALA A 45 14.13 -3.36 9.45
N TRP A 46 14.19 -2.04 9.60
CA TRP A 46 13.78 -1.35 10.83
C TRP A 46 12.30 -1.53 11.14
N LEU A 47 11.44 -1.49 10.12
CA LEU A 47 10.00 -1.71 10.26
C LEU A 47 9.62 -3.18 10.45
N GLY A 48 10.52 -4.13 10.18
CA GLY A 48 10.21 -5.56 10.15
C GLY A 48 9.14 -5.89 9.10
N SER A 49 9.12 -5.14 7.99
CA SER A 49 8.10 -5.29 6.94
C SER A 49 8.09 -6.70 6.37
N ALA A 50 6.89 -7.25 6.17
CA ALA A 50 6.73 -8.47 5.39
C ALA A 50 7.15 -8.21 3.94
N VAL A 51 7.92 -9.15 3.40
CA VAL A 51 8.40 -9.16 2.03
C VAL A 51 7.90 -10.42 1.36
N ARG A 52 7.15 -10.26 0.28
CA ARG A 52 6.83 -11.36 -0.61
C ARG A 52 7.96 -11.53 -1.61
N VAL A 53 8.43 -12.75 -1.77
CA VAL A 53 9.45 -13.09 -2.77
C VAL A 53 8.79 -14.00 -3.78
N ARG A 54 9.02 -13.70 -5.06
CA ARG A 54 8.68 -14.63 -6.13
C ARG A 54 9.94 -14.98 -6.89
N ASN A 55 10.20 -16.28 -7.01
CA ASN A 55 11.35 -16.77 -7.74
C ASN A 55 11.07 -16.81 -9.26
N GLN A 56 12.11 -17.04 -10.04
CA GLN A 56 12.01 -17.22 -11.50
C GLN A 56 11.08 -18.35 -11.98
N PHE A 57 10.71 -19.30 -11.12
CA PHE A 57 9.82 -20.41 -11.44
C PHE A 57 8.34 -20.10 -11.13
N GLY A 58 8.05 -18.90 -10.61
CA GLY A 58 6.71 -18.46 -10.25
C GLY A 58 6.28 -18.85 -8.83
N HIS A 59 7.15 -19.53 -8.05
CA HIS A 59 6.87 -19.86 -6.67
C HIS A 59 6.93 -18.61 -5.79
N GLU A 60 5.89 -18.40 -4.97
CA GLU A 60 5.78 -17.25 -4.07
C GLU A 60 5.93 -17.68 -2.61
N LEU A 61 6.65 -16.87 -1.84
CA LEU A 61 6.87 -17.07 -0.41
C LEU A 61 6.88 -15.74 0.33
N SER A 62 6.75 -15.80 1.65
CA SER A 62 6.79 -14.61 2.52
C SER A 62 7.91 -14.69 3.54
N THR A 63 8.66 -13.61 3.67
CA THR A 63 9.78 -13.44 4.62
C THR A 63 9.75 -12.01 5.22
N ARG A 64 10.79 -11.63 5.97
CA ARG A 64 11.04 -10.28 6.47
C ARG A 64 12.50 -9.90 6.26
N VAL A 65 12.77 -8.61 6.10
CA VAL A 65 14.15 -8.11 6.13
C VAL A 65 14.62 -8.04 7.58
N LEU A 66 15.73 -8.71 7.88
CA LEU A 66 16.39 -8.69 9.18
C LEU A 66 17.45 -7.58 9.28
N GLN A 67 18.20 -7.35 8.20
CA GLN A 67 19.23 -6.33 8.14
C GLN A 67 19.56 -5.96 6.69
N ALA A 68 19.88 -4.69 6.45
CA ALA A 68 20.58 -4.22 5.27
C ALA A 68 22.04 -3.88 5.65
N ASP A 69 23.00 -4.67 5.17
CA ASP A 69 24.43 -4.40 5.34
C ASP A 69 24.90 -3.44 4.23
N LEU A 70 25.02 -2.17 4.59
CA LEU A 70 25.44 -1.10 3.67
C LEU A 70 26.92 -1.20 3.28
N LYS A 71 27.76 -1.91 4.04
CA LYS A 71 29.19 -2.02 3.76
C LYS A 71 29.46 -3.13 2.75
N GLU A 72 28.84 -4.28 2.96
CA GLU A 72 29.00 -5.46 2.09
C GLU A 72 27.95 -5.51 0.96
N HIS A 73 27.00 -4.56 0.95
CA HIS A 73 25.87 -4.50 0.03
C HIS A 73 25.07 -5.81 0.02
N ARG A 74 24.69 -6.27 1.21
CA ARG A 74 23.96 -7.53 1.44
C ARG A 74 22.68 -7.31 2.21
N LEU A 75 21.60 -7.94 1.77
CA LEU A 75 20.32 -7.94 2.46
C LEU A 75 20.12 -9.30 3.14
N VAL A 76 19.90 -9.28 4.44
CA VAL A 76 19.64 -10.47 5.25
C VAL A 76 18.14 -10.62 5.46
N LEU A 77 17.61 -11.80 5.16
CA LEU A 77 16.20 -12.15 5.21
C LEU A 77 15.95 -13.25 6.25
N ASP A 78 14.79 -13.20 6.88
CA ASP A 78 14.37 -14.23 7.84
C ASP A 78 14.12 -15.57 7.13
N ARG A 79 14.36 -16.65 7.86
CA ARG A 79 14.16 -18.03 7.39
C ARG A 79 12.81 -18.59 7.86
N SER A 80 11.82 -17.75 8.11
CA SER A 80 10.47 -18.15 8.55
C SER A 80 9.66 -18.78 7.39
N MET A 81 10.25 -19.79 6.73
CA MET A 81 9.78 -20.39 5.49
C MET A 81 9.75 -21.91 5.65
N SER A 82 8.92 -22.59 4.84
CA SER A 82 8.87 -24.06 4.84
C SER A 82 10.17 -24.66 4.30
N ALA A 83 10.41 -25.97 4.53
CA ALA A 83 11.55 -26.66 3.94
C ALA A 83 11.47 -26.72 2.40
N GLU A 84 10.26 -26.70 1.85
CA GLU A 84 9.99 -26.65 0.40
C GLU A 84 10.37 -25.29 -0.18
N ASP A 85 9.94 -24.20 0.46
CA ASP A 85 10.29 -22.82 0.07
C ASP A 85 11.82 -22.60 0.06
N GLU A 86 12.52 -23.25 0.99
CA GLU A 86 13.98 -23.18 1.12
C GLU A 86 14.71 -23.84 -0.06
N SER A 87 14.19 -24.95 -0.58
CA SER A 87 14.74 -25.60 -1.79
C SER A 87 14.49 -24.72 -3.01
N GLU A 88 13.25 -24.26 -3.17
CA GLU A 88 12.81 -23.45 -4.32
C GLU A 88 13.52 -22.10 -4.42
N LEU A 89 13.84 -21.47 -3.28
CA LEU A 89 14.59 -20.22 -3.29
C LEU A 89 16.09 -20.46 -3.50
N ALA A 90 16.66 -21.55 -2.97
CA ALA A 90 18.09 -21.87 -3.10
C ALA A 90 18.51 -22.14 -4.56
N ASP A 91 17.63 -22.73 -5.37
CA ASP A 91 17.88 -23.03 -6.78
C ASP A 91 17.59 -21.83 -7.71
N SER A 92 16.99 -20.77 -7.17
CA SER A 92 16.65 -19.58 -7.93
C SER A 92 17.85 -18.64 -8.11
N ARG A 93 18.02 -18.13 -9.34
CA ARG A 93 19.06 -17.14 -9.65
C ARG A 93 18.55 -15.72 -9.72
N GLU A 94 17.25 -15.55 -9.97
CA GLU A 94 16.58 -14.27 -10.01
C GLU A 94 15.29 -14.30 -9.19
N ASN A 95 15.16 -13.31 -8.32
CA ASN A 95 14.06 -13.22 -7.36
C ASN A 95 13.48 -11.79 -7.36
N LEU A 96 12.16 -11.69 -7.52
CA LEU A 96 11.41 -10.45 -7.36
C LEU A 96 10.93 -10.30 -5.92
N PHE A 97 11.29 -9.19 -5.30
CA PHE A 97 10.88 -8.84 -3.94
C PHE A 97 9.83 -7.75 -3.99
N LEU A 98 8.71 -7.99 -3.32
CA LEU A 98 7.58 -7.08 -3.20
C LEU A 98 7.32 -6.80 -1.72
N ALA A 99 7.38 -5.53 -1.33
CA ALA A 99 7.19 -5.10 0.04
C ALA A 99 6.42 -3.78 0.09
N SER A 100 6.20 -3.27 1.30
CA SER A 100 5.73 -1.90 1.48
C SER A 100 6.38 -1.24 2.70
N ILE A 101 6.60 0.07 2.58
CA ILE A 101 6.99 0.95 3.68
C ILE A 101 5.79 1.83 3.98
N ARG A 102 5.11 1.58 5.12
CA ARG A 102 3.92 2.34 5.54
C ARG A 102 2.86 2.45 4.42
N GLY A 103 2.70 1.36 3.67
CA GLY A 103 1.76 1.25 2.54
C GLY A 103 2.24 1.85 1.22
N ALA A 104 3.43 2.45 1.14
CA ALA A 104 4.06 2.77 -0.14
C ALA A 104 4.77 1.53 -0.69
N PRO A 105 4.45 1.10 -1.92
CA PRO A 105 4.99 -0.12 -2.49
C PRO A 105 6.49 0.01 -2.74
N VAL A 106 7.21 -1.07 -2.48
CA VAL A 106 8.63 -1.26 -2.80
C VAL A 106 8.73 -2.51 -3.65
N ALA A 107 9.45 -2.43 -4.77
CA ALA A 107 9.79 -3.61 -5.56
C ALA A 107 11.25 -3.56 -6.01
N PHE A 108 11.93 -4.69 -5.96
CA PHE A 108 13.29 -4.81 -6.49
C PHE A 108 13.59 -6.25 -6.89
N GLN A 109 14.57 -6.44 -7.76
CA GLN A 109 15.08 -7.76 -8.12
C GLN A 109 16.46 -7.97 -7.51
N SER A 110 16.69 -9.17 -6.98
CA SER A 110 18.00 -9.57 -6.51
C SER A 110 18.31 -11.01 -6.92
N GLY A 111 19.59 -11.36 -6.84
CA GLY A 111 20.13 -12.62 -7.30
C GLY A 111 19.82 -13.80 -6.38
N ALA A 112 20.61 -14.87 -6.53
CA ALA A 112 20.48 -16.09 -5.75
C ALA A 112 20.67 -15.83 -4.23
N PRO A 113 19.79 -16.37 -3.37
CA PRO A 113 20.01 -16.35 -1.94
C PRO A 113 21.14 -17.30 -1.54
N ARG A 114 21.81 -16.97 -0.44
CA ARG A 114 22.76 -17.86 0.23
C ARG A 114 22.34 -18.07 1.68
N LYS A 115 22.41 -19.32 2.15
CA LYS A 115 22.20 -19.61 3.58
C LYS A 115 23.35 -19.04 4.39
N VAL A 116 23.01 -18.29 5.45
CA VAL A 116 23.97 -17.71 6.39
C VAL A 116 23.51 -17.93 7.82
N LYS A 117 24.44 -17.82 8.77
CA LYS A 117 24.09 -17.69 10.19
C LYS A 117 24.10 -16.22 10.55
N PHE A 118 22.94 -15.68 10.88
CA PHE A 118 22.78 -14.31 11.34
C PHE A 118 22.37 -14.30 12.81
N LYS A 119 23.19 -13.69 13.67
CA LYS A 119 22.97 -13.63 15.13
C LYS A 119 22.60 -15.00 15.75
N GLY A 120 23.31 -16.05 15.31
CA GLY A 120 23.12 -17.42 15.80
C GLY A 120 21.90 -18.17 15.23
N ARG A 121 21.10 -17.53 14.37
CA ARG A 121 19.95 -18.14 13.69
C ARG A 121 20.24 -18.31 12.21
N LEU A 122 19.60 -19.29 11.57
CA LEU A 122 19.71 -19.47 10.12
C LEU A 122 18.87 -18.40 9.41
N ALA A 123 19.45 -17.83 8.36
CA ALA A 123 18.89 -16.74 7.57
C ALA A 123 19.31 -16.92 6.10
N PHE A 124 18.72 -16.13 5.22
CA PHE A 124 19.17 -15.99 3.84
C PHE A 124 19.83 -14.65 3.62
N GLU A 125 20.82 -14.61 2.74
CA GLU A 125 21.48 -13.40 2.30
C GLU A 125 21.37 -13.28 0.78
N VAL A 126 20.97 -12.10 0.28
CA VAL A 126 20.98 -11.76 -1.14
C VAL A 126 21.82 -10.50 -1.36
N PRO A 127 22.41 -10.29 -2.56
CA PRO A 127 23.04 -9.01 -2.88
C PRO A 127 22.02 -7.85 -2.83
N PHE A 128 22.50 -6.64 -2.65
CA PHE A 128 21.67 -5.47 -2.94
C PHE A 128 21.23 -5.48 -4.40
N PRO A 129 20.03 -4.97 -4.69
CA PRO A 129 19.55 -4.87 -6.05
C PRO A 129 20.32 -3.77 -6.80
N ALA A 130 20.50 -3.94 -8.10
CA ALA A 130 21.08 -2.89 -8.96
C ALA A 130 20.14 -1.69 -9.12
N CYS A 131 18.83 -1.91 -8.97
CA CYS A 131 17.82 -0.86 -8.94
C CYS A 131 16.64 -1.25 -8.05
N LEU A 132 15.96 -0.26 -7.50
CA LEU A 132 14.80 -0.43 -6.64
C LEU A 132 13.69 0.54 -7.07
N TYR A 133 12.44 0.08 -7.04
CA TYR A 133 11.27 0.90 -7.31
C TYR A 133 10.58 1.24 -6.01
N TYR A 134 10.42 2.52 -5.71
CA TYR A 134 9.74 3.00 -4.52
C TYR A 134 9.07 4.35 -4.77
N VAL A 135 7.76 4.44 -4.52
CA VAL A 135 7.02 5.69 -4.72
C VAL A 135 6.28 6.09 -3.45
N GLN A 136 6.78 7.12 -2.75
CA GLN A 136 6.06 7.77 -1.67
C GLN A 136 5.03 8.78 -2.21
N ARG A 137 3.89 8.28 -2.71
CA ARG A 137 2.81 9.14 -3.26
C ARG A 137 2.02 9.89 -2.18
N ARG A 138 2.11 9.45 -0.92
CA ARG A 138 1.24 9.92 0.16
C ARG A 138 1.99 10.90 1.06
N ARG A 139 1.47 12.13 1.15
CA ARG A 139 1.97 13.16 2.08
C ARG A 139 1.62 12.87 3.54
N HIS A 140 0.51 12.17 3.77
CA HIS A 140 0.02 11.84 5.10
C HIS A 140 -0.26 10.34 5.22
N PHE A 141 0.03 9.79 6.40
CA PHE A 141 -0.37 8.43 6.76
C PHE A 141 -1.89 8.27 6.69
N ARG A 142 -2.35 7.09 6.27
CA ARG A 142 -3.76 6.70 6.23
C ARG A 142 -4.00 5.67 7.32
N ALA A 143 -4.76 6.04 8.32
CA ALA A 143 -5.19 5.11 9.35
C ALA A 143 -6.34 4.26 8.80
N PRO A 144 -6.20 2.93 8.74
CA PRO A 144 -7.32 2.05 8.43
C PRO A 144 -8.40 2.19 9.49
N VAL A 145 -9.66 2.09 9.08
CA VAL A 145 -10.80 2.06 9.99
C VAL A 145 -11.20 0.60 10.21
N PRO A 146 -11.33 0.14 11.47
CA PRO A 146 -11.81 -1.20 11.74
C PRO A 146 -13.20 -1.43 11.14
N PRO A 147 -13.48 -2.62 10.55
CA PRO A 147 -14.78 -2.90 9.93
C PRO A 147 -15.98 -2.74 10.87
N ASP A 148 -15.77 -2.91 12.17
CA ASP A 148 -16.75 -2.81 13.25
C ASP A 148 -16.92 -1.39 13.83
N ALA A 149 -16.13 -0.40 13.36
CA ALA A 149 -16.16 0.95 13.92
C ALA A 149 -17.45 1.73 13.57
N GLY A 150 -18.17 1.33 12.52
CA GLY A 150 -19.42 1.95 12.11
C GLY A 150 -19.27 3.40 11.62
N PHE A 151 -18.10 3.79 11.12
CA PHE A 151 -17.85 5.15 10.62
C PHE A 151 -18.43 5.33 9.22
N LEU A 152 -19.12 6.45 9.03
CA LEU A 152 -19.94 6.68 7.84
C LEU A 152 -19.68 8.07 7.24
N CYS A 153 -19.80 8.18 5.93
CA CYS A 153 -19.91 9.43 5.20
C CYS A 153 -21.32 9.59 4.67
N LEU A 154 -21.95 10.71 5.01
CA LEU A 154 -23.28 11.09 4.54
C LEU A 154 -23.14 12.19 3.48
N ILE A 155 -23.69 11.96 2.29
CA ILE A 155 -23.68 12.91 1.18
C ILE A 155 -25.13 13.19 0.77
N GLN A 156 -25.48 14.46 0.62
CA GLN A 156 -26.77 14.85 0.03
C GLN A 156 -26.64 14.84 -1.49
N ASN A 157 -27.46 14.03 -2.17
CA ASN A 157 -27.56 14.02 -3.63
C ASN A 157 -28.93 14.57 -4.05
N GLY A 158 -28.95 15.84 -4.45
CA GLY A 158 -30.17 16.55 -4.81
C GLY A 158 -31.19 16.61 -3.65
N ASN A 159 -32.46 16.83 -3.99
CA ASN A 159 -33.46 17.23 -2.99
C ASN A 159 -33.95 16.11 -2.04
N LEU A 160 -33.68 14.82 -2.31
CA LEU A 160 -34.31 13.74 -1.51
C LEU A 160 -33.46 12.49 -1.23
N ASN A 161 -32.29 12.30 -1.87
CA ASN A 161 -31.50 11.08 -1.66
C ASN A 161 -30.26 11.37 -0.82
N ARG A 162 -30.28 10.92 0.44
CA ARG A 162 -29.07 10.85 1.28
C ARG A 162 -28.34 9.56 0.96
N LEU A 163 -27.11 9.71 0.50
CA LEU A 163 -26.21 8.59 0.31
C LEU A 163 -25.41 8.36 1.59
N GLN A 164 -25.30 7.10 1.98
CA GLN A 164 -24.45 6.65 3.07
C GLN A 164 -23.34 5.75 2.52
N LEU A 165 -22.10 6.06 2.88
CA LEU A 165 -20.90 5.32 2.49
C LEU A 165 -20.12 4.93 3.74
N ASP A 166 -19.50 3.75 3.72
CA ASP A 166 -18.60 3.34 4.78
C ASP A 166 -17.27 4.08 4.63
N ILE A 167 -16.64 4.44 5.76
CA ILE A 167 -15.28 4.97 5.77
C ILE A 167 -14.29 3.81 5.94
N VAL A 168 -13.41 3.62 4.96
CA VAL A 168 -12.44 2.52 4.90
C VAL A 168 -11.10 2.90 5.53
N ASP A 169 -10.60 4.09 5.20
CA ASP A 169 -9.40 4.67 5.80
C ASP A 169 -9.49 6.20 5.80
N VAL A 170 -8.76 6.83 6.72
CA VAL A 170 -8.73 8.30 6.89
C VAL A 170 -7.30 8.80 7.08
N SER A 171 -7.00 9.96 6.51
CA SER A 171 -5.74 10.69 6.69
C SER A 171 -6.01 12.16 7.00
N LEU A 172 -4.95 12.95 7.21
CA LEU A 172 -5.10 14.40 7.42
C LEU A 172 -5.64 15.14 6.18
N SER A 173 -5.46 14.58 4.98
CA SER A 173 -5.81 15.27 3.72
C SER A 173 -6.93 14.61 2.93
N GLY A 174 -7.50 13.50 3.42
CA GLY A 174 -8.52 12.78 2.67
C GLY A 174 -8.98 11.50 3.33
N VAL A 175 -9.93 10.85 2.67
CA VAL A 175 -10.65 9.66 3.15
C VAL A 175 -10.90 8.69 1.99
N ARG A 176 -10.91 7.40 2.26
CA ARG A 176 -11.40 6.38 1.32
C ARG A 176 -12.80 5.94 1.74
N LEU A 177 -13.75 6.02 0.81
CA LEU A 177 -15.15 5.67 1.01
C LEU A 177 -15.51 4.41 0.23
N ARG A 178 -16.43 3.59 0.77
CA ARG A 178 -16.99 2.42 0.11
C ARG A 178 -18.51 2.53 0.01
N GLY A 179 -19.04 2.28 -1.18
CA GLY A 179 -20.48 2.18 -1.44
C GLY A 179 -20.82 0.90 -2.21
N ARG A 180 -22.11 0.61 -2.34
CA ARG A 180 -22.61 -0.52 -3.14
C ARG A 180 -22.89 -0.09 -4.59
N ILE A 181 -22.46 -0.88 -5.55
CA ILE A 181 -22.78 -0.75 -6.97
C ILE A 181 -24.30 -0.86 -7.14
N GLY A 182 -24.88 0.02 -7.96
CA GLY A 182 -26.33 0.08 -8.18
C GLY A 182 -27.09 1.05 -7.27
N ALA A 183 -26.44 1.62 -6.23
CA ALA A 183 -27.03 2.66 -5.37
C ALA A 183 -27.20 4.03 -6.07
N GLY A 184 -27.22 4.08 -7.41
CA GLY A 184 -27.21 5.32 -8.20
C GLY A 184 -25.90 6.11 -8.11
N LEU A 185 -24.84 5.48 -7.61
CA LEU A 185 -23.61 6.15 -7.23
C LEU A 185 -22.53 6.08 -8.31
N ARG A 186 -22.36 7.15 -9.08
CA ARG A 186 -21.22 7.31 -9.98
C ARG A 186 -20.75 8.76 -9.96
N PHE A 187 -19.88 9.08 -9.01
CA PHE A 187 -19.09 10.29 -9.12
C PHE A 187 -17.97 10.06 -10.13
N GLY A 188 -17.83 10.99 -11.08
CA GLY A 188 -16.66 11.01 -11.95
C GLY A 188 -15.42 11.47 -11.20
N ASP A 189 -14.24 11.09 -11.69
CA ASP A 189 -12.99 11.59 -11.17
C ASP A 189 -12.92 13.13 -11.32
N GLY A 190 -12.42 13.80 -10.28
CA GLY A 190 -12.41 15.25 -10.17
C GLY A 190 -13.71 15.88 -9.65
N ALA A 191 -14.80 15.13 -9.51
CA ALA A 191 -16.07 15.65 -9.01
C ALA A 191 -15.93 16.24 -7.60
N LYS A 192 -16.55 17.41 -7.37
CA LYS A 192 -16.62 18.03 -6.05
C LYS A 192 -17.96 17.69 -5.39
N VAL A 193 -17.91 17.18 -4.18
CA VAL A 193 -19.08 16.91 -3.35
C VAL A 193 -19.06 17.91 -2.20
N ARG A 194 -20.11 18.72 -2.11
CA ARG A 194 -20.21 19.76 -1.08
C ARG A 194 -20.92 19.24 0.16
N GLY A 195 -20.50 19.71 1.33
CA GLY A 195 -21.15 19.44 2.61
C GLY A 195 -21.21 17.96 2.98
N ALA A 196 -20.21 17.16 2.58
CA ALA A 196 -20.12 15.77 3.02
C ALA A 196 -19.95 15.75 4.54
N VAL A 197 -20.70 14.89 5.23
CA VAL A 197 -20.62 14.75 6.69
C VAL A 197 -19.99 13.41 7.03
N MET A 198 -18.77 13.45 7.54
CA MET A 198 -18.07 12.31 8.09
C MET A 198 -18.50 12.13 9.54
N ASP A 199 -19.05 10.97 9.87
CA ASP A 199 -19.40 10.56 11.22
C ASP A 199 -18.37 9.53 11.70
N PHE A 200 -17.46 9.97 12.58
CA PHE A 200 -16.43 9.13 13.17
C PHE A 200 -16.87 8.58 14.54
N GLY A 201 -18.19 8.46 14.76
CA GLY A 201 -18.78 7.95 15.98
C GLY A 201 -18.30 8.72 17.23
N PRO A 202 -17.64 8.05 18.19
CA PRO A 202 -17.21 8.70 19.44
C PRO A 202 -16.16 9.80 19.23
N TYR A 203 -15.48 9.85 18.09
CA TYR A 203 -14.49 10.88 17.77
C TYR A 203 -15.12 12.18 17.23
N GLY A 204 -16.43 12.16 16.98
CA GLY A 204 -17.20 13.32 16.52
C GLY A 204 -17.44 13.34 15.01
N LYS A 205 -18.00 14.45 14.55
CA LYS A 205 -18.41 14.65 13.15
C LYS A 205 -17.61 15.76 12.49
N LEU A 206 -17.39 15.61 11.19
CA LEU A 206 -16.74 16.60 10.34
C LEU A 206 -17.60 16.87 9.11
N SER A 207 -18.05 18.11 8.94
CA SER A 207 -18.63 18.57 7.67
C SER A 207 -17.54 19.24 6.83
N VAL A 208 -17.34 18.74 5.61
CA VAL A 208 -16.26 19.20 4.72
C VAL A 208 -16.62 18.93 3.26
N ASP A 209 -16.16 19.82 2.37
CA ASP A 209 -16.23 19.58 0.94
C ASP A 209 -15.14 18.58 0.54
N ILE A 210 -15.45 17.66 -0.37
CA ILE A 210 -14.49 16.65 -0.84
C ILE A 210 -14.38 16.66 -2.36
N ARG A 211 -13.21 16.26 -2.87
CA ARG A 211 -12.99 15.98 -4.28
C ARG A 211 -12.72 14.50 -4.49
N ILE A 212 -13.42 13.90 -5.43
CA ILE A 212 -13.15 12.52 -5.85
C ILE A 212 -11.84 12.54 -6.65
N MET A 213 -10.84 11.82 -6.16
CA MET A 213 -9.51 11.74 -6.77
C MET A 213 -9.36 10.48 -7.63
N ALA A 214 -10.05 9.41 -7.25
CA ALA A 214 -10.08 8.16 -7.99
C ALA A 214 -11.32 7.36 -7.60
N SER A 215 -11.88 6.61 -8.55
CA SER A 215 -12.94 5.63 -8.35
C SER A 215 -12.51 4.26 -8.86
N ARG A 216 -12.79 3.21 -8.08
CA ARG A 216 -12.49 1.81 -8.47
C ARG A 216 -13.64 0.90 -8.09
N ALA A 217 -14.21 0.24 -9.09
CA ALA A 217 -15.10 -0.90 -8.86
C ALA A 217 -14.25 -2.15 -8.63
N ILE A 218 -14.66 -2.99 -7.68
CA ILE A 218 -14.10 -4.33 -7.50
C ILE A 218 -15.22 -5.31 -7.85
N ASP A 219 -15.11 -5.96 -9.00
CA ASP A 219 -16.14 -6.86 -9.53
C ASP A 219 -16.03 -8.30 -9.01
N GLU A 220 -14.89 -8.72 -8.46
CA GLU A 220 -14.71 -10.10 -7.99
C GLU A 220 -14.38 -10.16 -6.49
N ALA A 221 -15.10 -11.06 -5.80
CA ALA A 221 -15.08 -11.43 -4.38
C ALA A 221 -15.90 -10.57 -3.37
N GLU A 222 -16.04 -9.24 -3.52
CA GLU A 222 -16.86 -8.40 -2.61
C GLU A 222 -18.09 -7.76 -3.30
N ALA A 223 -19.10 -8.59 -3.61
CA ALA A 223 -20.52 -8.22 -3.70
C ALA A 223 -20.88 -6.86 -4.34
N GLY A 224 -20.25 -6.50 -5.46
CA GLY A 224 -20.54 -5.26 -6.18
C GLY A 224 -20.31 -4.01 -5.32
N SER A 225 -19.06 -3.77 -4.91
CA SER A 225 -18.68 -2.56 -4.16
C SER A 225 -17.87 -1.59 -5.03
N VAL A 226 -18.05 -0.29 -4.78
CA VAL A 226 -17.29 0.79 -5.40
C VAL A 226 -16.56 1.59 -4.34
N TYR A 227 -15.28 1.87 -4.59
CA TYR A 227 -14.41 2.61 -3.70
C TYR A 227 -14.08 3.98 -4.30
N TYR A 228 -14.10 5.01 -3.45
CA TYR A 228 -13.74 6.37 -3.81
C TYR A 228 -12.60 6.87 -2.93
N GLY A 229 -11.49 7.24 -3.55
CA GLY A 229 -10.45 8.03 -2.91
C GLY A 229 -10.84 9.50 -2.96
N CYS A 230 -11.02 10.14 -1.79
CA CYS A 230 -11.46 11.52 -1.70
C CYS A 230 -10.41 12.39 -1.03
N ALA A 231 -10.15 13.58 -1.57
CA ALA A 231 -9.36 14.63 -0.92
C ALA A 231 -10.28 15.60 -0.20
N PHE A 232 -9.91 16.03 1.01
CA PHE A 232 -10.59 17.11 1.70
C PHE A 232 -10.27 18.45 1.03
N LEU A 233 -11.27 19.32 0.92
CA LEU A 233 -11.13 20.67 0.39
C LEU A 233 -11.27 21.68 1.54
N ASP A 234 -10.37 22.66 1.58
CA ASP A 234 -10.42 23.82 2.47
C ASP A 234 -10.72 23.46 3.94
N LEU A 235 -9.86 22.63 4.54
CA LEU A 235 -10.00 22.22 5.94
C LEU A 235 -9.78 23.40 6.89
N PRO A 236 -10.74 23.74 7.77
CA PRO A 236 -10.49 24.67 8.85
C PRO A 236 -9.58 24.03 9.90
N VAL A 237 -8.77 24.83 10.60
CA VAL A 237 -7.82 24.37 11.64
C VAL A 237 -8.47 23.44 12.68
N LYS A 238 -9.73 23.69 13.07
CA LYS A 238 -10.46 22.82 14.00
C LYS A 238 -10.69 21.41 13.44
N ALA A 239 -10.94 21.29 12.13
CA ALA A 239 -11.10 20.01 11.46
C ALA A 239 -9.76 19.25 11.39
N GLU A 240 -8.66 19.95 11.11
CA GLU A 240 -7.32 19.35 11.12
C GLU A 240 -6.99 18.74 12.48
N ASN A 241 -7.26 19.46 13.58
CA ASN A 241 -7.04 18.96 14.94
C ASN A 241 -7.90 17.73 15.27
N LEU A 242 -9.13 17.67 14.76
CA LEU A 242 -9.99 16.49 14.89
C LEU A 242 -9.39 15.30 14.13
N LEU A 243 -8.97 15.51 12.88
CA LEU A 243 -8.37 14.47 12.04
C LEU A 243 -7.05 13.96 12.61
N GLN A 244 -6.20 14.84 13.14
CA GLN A 244 -4.95 14.45 13.81
C GLN A 244 -5.22 13.51 14.99
N ARG A 245 -6.11 13.91 15.92
CA ARG A 245 -6.47 13.06 17.07
C ARG A 245 -7.08 11.72 16.64
N LEU A 246 -7.95 11.73 15.64
CA LEU A 246 -8.58 10.53 15.09
C LEU A 246 -7.52 9.57 14.50
N VAL A 247 -6.66 10.06 13.60
CA VAL A 247 -5.62 9.26 12.95
C VAL A 247 -4.67 8.66 13.98
N THR A 248 -4.21 9.45 14.95
CA THR A 248 -3.36 8.94 16.04
C THR A 248 -4.06 7.87 16.88
N SER A 249 -5.35 8.06 17.20
CA SER A 249 -6.11 7.08 18.01
C SER A 249 -6.30 5.76 17.26
N LEU A 250 -6.61 5.83 15.97
CA LEU A 250 -6.70 4.64 15.12
C LEU A 250 -5.36 3.93 14.99
N GLU A 251 -4.25 4.66 14.78
CA GLU A 251 -2.91 4.07 14.69
C GLU A 251 -2.54 3.31 15.98
N LEU A 252 -2.77 3.91 17.15
CA LEU A 252 -2.51 3.27 18.44
C LEU A 252 -3.38 2.02 18.66
N SER A 253 -4.64 2.04 18.24
CA SER A 253 -5.53 0.89 18.31
C SER A 253 -5.03 -0.29 17.46
N HIS A 254 -4.54 -0.02 16.24
CA HIS A 254 -3.99 -1.06 15.36
C HIS A 254 -2.74 -1.71 15.94
N ARG A 255 -1.85 -0.92 16.56
CA ARG A 255 -0.65 -1.46 17.24
C ARG A 255 -0.99 -2.38 18.40
N ARG A 256 -2.10 -2.13 19.10
CA ARG A 256 -2.57 -3.00 20.20
C ARG A 256 -3.25 -4.28 19.73
N ARG A 257 -3.86 -4.27 18.54
CA ARG A 257 -4.55 -5.44 17.95
C ARG A 257 -3.61 -6.33 17.12
N GLY A 258 -2.50 -5.79 16.65
CA GLY A 258 -1.46 -6.52 15.91
C GLY A 258 -0.36 -7.11 16.81
N MET A 259 -0.56 -7.12 18.12
CA MET A 259 0.25 -7.81 19.13
C MET A 259 -0.55 -8.97 19.69
#